data_AF-A0A9E0H0J6-F1
#
_entry.id   AF-A0A9E0H0J6-F1
#
_cell.length_a   1.000
_cell.length_b   1.000
_cell.length_c   1.000
_cell.angle_alpha   90.00
_cell.angle_beta   90.00
_cell.angle_gamma   90.00
#
_symmetry.space_group_name_H-M   'P 1'
#
loop_
_entity.id
_entity.type
_entity.pdbx_description
1 polymer ?
#
loop_
_entity_poly.entity_id
_entity_poly.type
_entity_poly.pdbx_seq_one_letter_code
_entity_poly.pdbx_strand_id
1 'polypeptide(L)'
;MTRLLSTSGCDNVVLIDTQAVLDAKPREQLPWESLFEGCTLLLVCRQIQTEFDAKKNDRPLGRRARELNKLVDSFIVTQVPSILCLT
;
A
#
# COMPACT_ATOMS: atom_id res chain seq x y z
N MET A 1 -20.00 -13.78 1.91
CA MET A 1 -19.26 -14.47 0.82
C MET A 1 -17.82 -14.03 0.88
N THR A 2 -16.89 -14.96 1.09
CA THR A 2 -15.45 -14.67 1.06
C THR A 2 -14.99 -14.76 -0.39
N ARG A 3 -14.57 -13.63 -0.97
CA ARG A 3 -14.00 -13.60 -2.32
C ARG A 3 -12.49 -13.78 -2.19
N LEU A 4 -11.96 -14.83 -2.79
CA LEU A 4 -10.51 -15.06 -2.85
C LEU A 4 -9.91 -14.11 -3.90
N LEU A 5 -8.88 -13.37 -3.49
CA LEU A 5 -8.04 -12.62 -4.42
C LEU A 5 -7.14 -13.61 -5.17
N SER A 6 -7.09 -13.51 -6.50
CA SER A 6 -6.19 -14.32 -7.30
C SER A 6 -4.77 -13.77 -7.16
N THR A 7 -3.85 -14.59 -6.63
CA THR A 7 -2.44 -14.21 -6.41
C THR A 7 -1.49 -14.88 -7.40
N SER A 8 -2.00 -15.68 -8.34
CA SER A 8 -1.23 -16.53 -9.25
C SER A 8 -0.32 -15.80 -10.24
N GLY A 9 -0.49 -14.47 -10.39
CA GLY A 9 0.37 -13.62 -11.23
C GLY A 9 1.41 -12.82 -10.44
N CYS A 10 1.55 -13.08 -9.14
CA CYS A 10 2.46 -12.35 -8.27
C CYS A 10 3.51 -13.32 -7.70
N ASP A 11 4.78 -12.95 -7.84
CA ASP A 11 5.92 -13.66 -7.28
C ASP A 11 5.97 -13.50 -5.75
N ASN A 12 5.46 -12.37 -5.24
CA ASN A 12 5.47 -12.05 -3.81
C ASN A 12 4.09 -11.57 -3.33
N VAL A 13 3.73 -11.90 -2.09
CA VAL A 13 2.56 -11.37 -1.39
C VAL A 13 3.00 -10.78 -0.06
N VAL A 14 2.80 -9.47 0.12
CA VAL A 14 3.40 -8.72 1.24
C VAL A 14 2.31 -7.96 2.01
N LEU A 15 2.36 -8.06 3.33
CA LEU A 15 1.57 -7.23 4.24
C LEU A 15 2.42 -6.03 4.68
N ILE A 16 1.90 -4.82 4.50
CA ILE A 16 2.55 -3.61 5.00
C ILE A 16 2.08 -3.30 6.42
N ASP A 17 3.03 -2.94 7.28
CA ASP A 17 2.78 -2.25 8.55
C ASP A 17 2.63 -0.73 8.32
N THR A 18 1.68 -0.09 9.00
CA THR A 18 1.46 1.35 9.00
C THR A 18 2.75 2.11 9.33
N GLN A 19 3.57 1.60 10.26
CA GLN A 19 4.87 2.21 10.59
C GLN A 19 5.82 2.23 9.39
N ALA A 20 5.86 1.16 8.59
CA ALA A 20 6.73 1.11 7.41
C ALA A 20 6.41 2.20 6.38
N VAL A 21 5.14 2.60 6.28
CA VAL A 21 4.71 3.70 5.39
C VAL A 21 4.86 5.07 6.06
N LEU A 22 4.55 5.17 7.35
CA LEU A 22 4.56 6.44 8.07
C LEU A 22 5.97 6.90 8.41
N ASP A 23 6.89 5.99 8.76
CA ASP A 23 8.24 6.31 9.23
C ASP A 23 9.30 6.29 8.12
N ALA A 24 8.99 5.71 6.95
CA ALA A 24 9.86 5.83 5.78
C ALA A 24 10.09 7.32 5.46
N LYS A 25 11.34 7.77 5.58
CA LYS A 25 11.77 9.14 5.24
C LYS A 25 11.27 9.54 3.84
N PRO A 26 11.07 10.85 3.57
CA PRO A 26 10.47 11.26 2.32
C PRO A 26 11.46 10.94 1.21
N ARG A 27 11.16 9.93 0.40
CA ARG A 27 11.37 9.90 -1.04
C ARG A 27 11.00 8.52 -1.55
N GLU A 28 10.17 8.50 -2.57
CA GLU A 28 10.25 7.57 -3.69
C GLU A 28 10.68 6.16 -3.30
N GLN A 29 9.66 5.31 -3.06
CA GLN A 29 9.78 3.86 -3.02
C GLN A 29 10.49 3.36 -1.74
N LEU A 30 9.72 2.72 -0.84
CA LEU A 30 10.26 1.53 -0.17
C LEU A 30 11.05 0.76 -1.23
N PRO A 31 12.29 0.31 -0.99
CA PRO A 31 13.15 -0.20 -2.05
C PRO A 31 12.67 -1.60 -2.44
N TRP A 32 11.50 -1.65 -3.07
CA TRP A 32 10.73 -2.84 -3.37
C TRP A 32 11.58 -3.77 -4.21
N GLU A 33 12.31 -3.22 -5.17
CA GLU A 33 13.26 -3.94 -6.02
C GLU A 33 14.44 -4.55 -5.25
N SER A 34 14.87 -3.96 -4.13
CA SER A 34 15.91 -4.55 -3.29
C SER A 34 15.37 -5.57 -2.29
N LEU A 35 14.06 -5.58 -2.07
CA LEU A 35 13.38 -6.44 -1.10
C LEU A 35 12.75 -7.66 -1.76
N PHE A 36 12.27 -7.51 -2.99
CA PHE A 36 11.50 -8.50 -3.74
C PHE A 36 11.84 -8.44 -5.23
N GLU A 37 12.01 -9.59 -5.86
CA GLU A 37 12.12 -9.71 -7.31
C GLU A 37 10.75 -10.06 -7.91
N GLY A 38 10.41 -9.48 -9.06
CA GLY A 38 9.18 -9.79 -9.79
C GLY A 38 7.93 -9.06 -9.27
N CYS A 39 6.75 -9.54 -9.65
CA CYS A 39 5.47 -8.90 -9.33
C CYS A 39 5.12 -9.09 -7.85
N THR A 40 4.87 -7.98 -7.15
CA THR A 40 4.52 -7.99 -5.72
C THR A 40 3.08 -7.54 -5.50
N LEU A 41 2.27 -8.40 -4.89
CA LEU A 41 0.94 -8.05 -4.40
C LEU A 41 1.03 -7.45 -3.00
N LEU A 42 0.63 -6.19 -2.89
CA LEU A 42 0.59 -5.48 -1.63
C LEU A 42 -0.79 -5.57 -0.97
N LEU A 43 -0.82 -6.11 0.26
CA LEU A 43 -2.02 -6.21 1.07
C LEU A 43 -2.05 -5.11 2.14
N VAL A 44 -3.12 -4.31 2.12
CA VAL A 44 -3.39 -3.29 3.12
C VAL A 44 -4.60 -3.73 3.95
N CYS A 45 -4.35 -4.06 5.22
CA CYS A 45 -5.41 -4.46 6.14
C CYS A 45 -6.31 -3.27 6.52
N ARG A 46 -7.56 -3.54 6.90
CA ARG A 46 -8.52 -2.51 7.34
C ARG A 46 -8.02 -1.71 8.55
N GLN A 47 -7.31 -2.36 9.47
CA GLN A 47 -6.70 -1.69 10.64
C GLN A 47 -5.70 -0.62 10.18
N ILE A 48 -4.83 -0.98 9.24
CA ILE A 48 -3.82 -0.09 8.64
C ILE A 48 -4.50 1.13 7.99
N GLN A 49 -5.59 0.92 7.24
CA GLN A 49 -6.39 2.02 6.65
C GLN A 49 -6.92 2.98 7.72
N THR A 50 -7.44 2.44 8.82
CA THR A 50 -7.98 3.23 9.94
C THR A 50 -6.88 4.10 10.58
N GLU A 51 -5.68 3.54 10.72
CA GLU A 51 -4.53 4.26 11.27
C GLU A 51 -4.06 5.39 10.34
N PHE A 52 -4.01 5.15 9.02
CA PHE A 52 -3.69 6.22 8.06
C PHE A 52 -4.72 7.34 8.06
N ASP A 53 -6.00 7.00 8.13
CA ASP A 53 -7.08 7.97 8.18
C ASP A 53 -6.97 8.89 9.39
N ALA A 54 -6.65 8.34 10.56
CA ALA A 54 -6.43 9.11 11.78
C ALA A 54 -5.23 10.08 11.67
N LYS A 55 -4.23 9.75 10.84
CA LYS A 55 -3.01 10.55 10.66
C LYS A 55 -3.10 11.61 9.55
N LYS A 56 -4.21 11.68 8.80
CA LYS A 56 -4.39 12.67 7.70
C LYS A 56 -4.19 14.12 8.13
N ASN A 57 -4.46 14.47 9.39
CA ASN A 57 -4.35 15.83 9.92
C ASN A 57 -2.97 16.15 10.53
N ASP A 58 -2.09 15.15 10.63
CA ASP A 58 -0.73 15.32 11.11
C ASP A 58 0.16 15.94 10.01
N ARG A 59 1.11 16.81 10.35
CA ARG A 59 1.80 17.64 9.34
C ARG A 59 2.75 16.82 8.45
N PRO A 60 3.80 16.14 8.96
CA PRO A 60 4.68 15.35 8.09
C PRO A 60 4.01 14.06 7.60
N LEU A 61 3.13 13.46 8.43
CA LEU A 61 2.53 12.16 8.14
C LEU A 61 1.26 12.25 7.28
N GLY A 62 0.51 13.36 7.39
CA GLY A 62 -0.77 13.51 6.70
C GLY A 62 -0.65 13.62 5.19
N ARG A 63 0.50 14.07 4.66
CA ARG A 63 0.75 13.99 3.20
C ARG A 63 0.84 12.52 2.75
N ARG A 64 1.64 11.71 3.46
CA ARG A 64 1.87 10.28 3.15
C ARG A 64 0.59 9.47 3.26
N ALA A 65 -0.17 9.69 4.33
CA ALA A 65 -1.47 9.05 4.53
C ALA A 65 -2.46 9.38 3.40
N ARG A 66 -2.45 10.60 2.85
CA ARG A 66 -3.30 10.97 1.71
C ARG A 66 -2.82 10.34 0.39
N GLU A 67 -1.51 10.27 0.14
CA GLU A 67 -0.95 9.65 -1.07
C GLU A 67 -1.26 8.15 -1.12
N LEU A 68 -1.08 7.43 -0.01
CA LEU A 68 -1.46 6.01 0.05
C LEU A 68 -2.98 5.81 -0.11
N ASN A 69 -3.80 6.63 0.55
CA ASN A 69 -5.25 6.51 0.39
C ASN A 69 -5.70 6.68 -1.05
N LYS A 70 -5.11 7.60 -1.83
CA LYS A 70 -5.41 7.72 -3.27
C LYS A 70 -5.10 6.43 -4.04
N LEU A 71 -4.03 5.72 -3.70
CA LEU A 71 -3.67 4.45 -4.34
C LEU A 71 -4.65 3.33 -4.01
N VAL A 72 -5.14 3.30 -2.77
CA VAL A 72 -6.04 2.26 -2.25
C VAL A 72 -7.51 2.55 -2.60
N ASP A 73 -7.93 3.82 -2.67
CA ASP A 73 -9.30 4.24 -2.98
C ASP A 73 -9.80 3.63 -4.30
N SER A 74 -8.93 3.57 -5.32
CA SER A 74 -9.25 2.92 -6.59
C SER A 74 -9.60 1.45 -6.41
N PHE A 75 -8.82 0.71 -5.60
CA PHE A 75 -9.08 -0.68 -5.28
C PHE A 75 -10.38 -0.84 -4.49
N ILE A 76 -10.68 0.04 -3.54
CA ILE A 76 -11.92 -0.02 -2.74
C ILE A 76 -13.15 0.01 -3.65
N VAL A 77 -13.14 0.88 -4.67
CA VAL A 77 -14.28 1.03 -5.59
C VAL A 77 -14.31 -0.08 -6.64
N THR A 78 -13.18 -0.36 -7.28
CA THR A 78 -13.12 -1.23 -8.47
C THR A 78 -12.89 -2.69 -8.14
N GLN A 79 -12.36 -2.98 -6.95
CA GLN A 79 -11.85 -4.30 -6.56
C GLN A 79 -10.74 -4.82 -7.50
N VAL A 80 -10.05 -3.92 -8.19
CA VAL A 80 -8.89 -4.20 -9.06
C VAL A 80 -7.63 -3.62 -8.41
N PRO A 81 -6.58 -4.42 -8.16
CA PRO A 81 -5.33 -3.90 -7.60
C PRO A 81 -4.73 -2.80 -8.47
N SER A 82 -4.32 -1.70 -7.85
CA SER A 82 -3.56 -0.64 -8.53
C SER A 82 -2.18 -1.16 -8.91
N ILE A 83 -1.82 -1.10 -10.19
CA ILE A 83 -0.49 -1.47 -10.68
C ILE A 83 0.38 -0.22 -10.71
N LEU A 84 1.49 -0.25 -9.97
CA LEU A 84 2.53 0.78 -9.99
C LEU A 84 3.75 0.21 -10.71
N CYS A 85 4.09 0.74 -11.88
CA CYS A 85 5.39 0.49 -12.50
C CYS A 85 6.40 1.43 -11.84
N LEU A 86 7.34 0.86 -11.10
CA LEU A 86 8.50 1.59 -10.61
C LEU A 86 9.44 1.78 -11.82
N THR A 87 9.83 3.03 -12.10
CA THR A 87 10.75 3.42 -13.18
C THR A 87 12.15 3.61 -12.65
#